data_AF-A0A524FK05-F1
#
_entry.id   AF-A0A524FK05-F1
#
_cell.length_a   1.000
_cell.length_b   1.000
_cell.length_c   1.000
_cell.angle_alpha   90.00
_cell.angle_beta   90.00
_cell.angle_gamma   90.00
#
_symmetry.space_group_name_H-M   'P 1'
#
loop_
_entity.id
_entity.type
_entity.pdbx_description
1 polymer ?
#
loop_
_entity_poly.entity_id
_entity_poly.type
_entity_poly.pdbx_seq_one_letter_code
_entity_poly.pdbx_strand_id
1 'polypeptide(L)' 'MPKKSKNPEGKIKCPQCKELIEKELQFCPECGKRIPKHLRWTQN' A
#
# COMPACT_ATOMS: atom_id res chain seq x y z
N MET A 1 22.02 7.73 9.74
CA MET A 1 20.76 7.80 8.97
C MET A 1 20.12 6.42 8.96
N PRO A 2 18.97 6.19 9.62
CA PRO A 2 18.44 4.84 9.80
C PRO A 2 17.97 4.24 8.46
N LYS A 3 18.58 3.10 8.15
CA LYS A 3 18.33 2.24 6.99
C LYS A 3 16.89 1.72 7.05
N LYS A 4 16.02 2.18 6.15
CA LYS A 4 14.67 1.59 6.01
C LYS A 4 14.72 0.47 4.98
N SER A 5 15.25 -0.68 5.42
CA SER A 5 15.09 -1.96 4.74
C SER A 5 13.60 -2.30 4.67
N LYS A 6 12.96 -2.09 3.52
CA LYS A 6 11.58 -2.53 3.30
C LYS A 6 11.58 -3.89 2.62
N ASN A 7 11.06 -4.87 3.36
CA ASN A 7 10.84 -6.24 2.91
C ASN A 7 9.89 -6.24 1.69
N PRO A 8 10.23 -6.88 0.55
CA PRO A 8 9.57 -6.65 -0.75
C PRO A 8 8.19 -7.31 -0.97
N GLU A 9 7.55 -7.88 0.07
CA GLU A 9 6.33 -8.71 -0.08
C GLU A 9 5.08 -8.02 0.46
N GLY A 10 4.86 -6.79 0.01
CA GLY A 10 3.78 -5.96 0.52
C GLY A 10 3.11 -5.09 -0.52
N LYS A 11 2.78 -5.61 -1.70
CA LYS A 11 2.00 -4.86 -2.67
C LYS A 11 0.51 -5.22 -2.55
N ILE A 12 -0.36 -4.22 -2.53
CA ILE A 12 -1.81 -4.36 -2.53
C ILE A 12 -2.38 -3.67 -3.77
N LYS A 13 -3.55 -4.11 -4.20
CA LYS A 13 -4.27 -3.47 -5.30
C LYS A 13 -5.09 -2.31 -4.75
N CYS A 14 -4.95 -1.13 -5.33
CA CYS A 14 -5.77 0.02 -4.96
C CYS A 14 -7.24 -0.30 -5.26
N PRO A 15 -8.17 -0.19 -4.30
CA PRO A 15 -9.59 -0.45 -4.57
C PRO A 15 -10.22 0.56 -5.53
N GLN A 16 -9.57 1.71 -5.76
CA GLN A 16 -10.08 2.78 -6.61
C GLN A 16 -9.64 2.64 -8.07
N CYS A 17 -8.33 2.68 -8.33
CA CYS A 17 -7.78 2.60 -9.68
C CYS A 17 -7.35 1.18 -10.07
N LYS A 18 -7.38 0.23 -9.13
CA LYS A 18 -6.91 -1.15 -9.33
C LYS A 18 -5.41 -1.26 -9.61
N GLU A 19 -4.62 -0.23 -9.31
CA GLU A 19 -3.16 -0.31 -9.46
C GLU A 19 -2.50 -1.10 -8.34
N LEU A 20 -1.41 -1.82 -8.65
CA LEU A 20 -0.51 -2.39 -7.66
C LEU A 20 0.34 -1.32 -6.99
N ILE A 21 0.09 -1.10 -5.70
CA ILE A 21 0.79 -0.13 -4.87
C ILE A 21 1.33 -0.81 -3.62
N GLU A 22 2.27 -0.17 -2.92
CA GLU A 22 2.80 -0.73 -1.68
C GLU A 22 1.81 -0.56 -0.50
N LYS A 23 1.58 -1.63 0.27
CA LYS A 23 0.66 -1.73 1.42
C LYS A 23 1.02 -0.81 2.58
N GLU A 24 2.23 -0.28 2.57
CA GLU A 24 2.71 0.70 3.54
C GLU A 24 2.35 2.15 3.14
N LEU A 25 1.82 2.37 1.94
CA LEU A 25 1.44 3.69 1.47
C LEU A 25 0.09 4.10 2.05
N GLN A 26 0.02 5.34 2.54
CA GLN A 26 -1.21 5.95 3.04
C GLN A 26 -2.11 6.46 1.91
N PHE A 27 -1.54 6.69 0.73
CA PHE A 27 -2.19 7.22 -0.45
C PHE A 27 -1.65 6.53 -1.70
N CYS A 28 -2.52 6.31 -2.69
CA CYS A 28 -2.15 5.80 -3.99
C CYS A 28 -1.40 6.90 -4.76
N PRO A 29 -0.15 6.68 -5.20
CA PRO A 29 0.58 7.66 -6.01
C PRO A 29 -0.03 7.84 -7.41
N GLU A 30 -0.69 6.81 -7.94
CA GLU A 30 -1.30 6.90 -9.28
C GLU A 30 -2.59 7.73 -9.30
N CYS A 31 -3.53 7.43 -8.39
CA CYS A 31 -4.85 8.07 -8.41
C CYS A 31 -5.05 9.13 -7.33
N GLY A 32 -4.09 9.29 -6.41
CA GLY A 32 -4.17 10.23 -5.30
C GLY A 32 -5.13 9.86 -4.17
N LYS A 33 -5.82 8.72 -4.26
CA LYS A 33 -6.81 8.32 -3.24
C LYS A 33 -6.16 7.68 -2.01
N ARG A 34 -6.71 7.94 -0.82
CA ARG A 34 -6.23 7.33 0.43
C ARG A 34 -6.45 5.82 0.45
N ILE A 35 -5.46 5.11 0.97
CA ILE A 35 -5.51 3.67 1.17
C ILE A 35 -6.04 3.41 2.59
N PRO A 36 -7.15 2.66 2.73
CA PRO A 36 -7.65 2.30 4.04
C PRO A 36 -6.62 1.46 4.81
N LYS A 37 -6.39 1.81 6.08
CA LYS A 37 -5.44 1.11 6.96
C LYS A 37 -5.80 -0.37 7.16
N HIS A 38 -7.06 -0.74 7.00
CA HIS A 38 -7.53 -2.13 7.10
C HIS A 38 -7.07 -3.01 5.93
N LEU A 39 -6.59 -2.44 4.81
CA LEU A 39 -5.98 -3.22 3.71
C LEU A 39 -4.53 -3.65 4.01
N ARG A 40 -3.95 -3.18 5.13
CA ARG A 40 -2.58 -3.52 5.54
C ARG A 40 -2.48 -4.91 6.18
N TRP A 41 -3.60 -5.48 6.59
CA TRP A 41 -3.70 -6.82 7.16
C TRP A 41 -4.83 -7.53 6.42
N THR A 42 -4.48 -8.52 5.60
CA THR A 42 -5.45 -9.41 4.95
C THR A 42 -6.13 -10.23 6.05
N GLN A 43 -7.20 -9.71 6.65
CA GLN A 43 -8.10 -10.54 7.46
C GLN A 43 -9.07 -11.21 6.49
N ASN A 44 -8.93 -12.55 6.43
CA ASN A 44 -9.63 -13.55 5.61
C ASN A 44 -9.10 -13.79 4.20
#